data_AF-A0A4S8MMB2-F1
#
_entry.id   AF-A0A4S8MMB2-F1
#
_cell.length_a   1.000
_cell.length_b   1.000
_cell.length_c   1.000
_cell.angle_alpha   90.00
_cell.angle_beta   90.00
_cell.angle_gamma   90.00
#
_symmetry.space_group_name_H-M   'P 1'
#
loop_
_entity.id
_entity.type
_entity.pdbx_description
1 polymer ?
#
loop_
_entity_poly.entity_id
_entity_poly.type
_entity_poly.pdbx_seq_one_letter_code
_entity_poly.pdbx_strand_id
1 'polypeptide(L)'
;MADTQKQAERGQVVISKVAELHFFAHCTRLLENRSGFVTAEWVNDEKVLKLRRHALDGSLVKEKTVPTAAAWGELRVFGQKVSICASSGPTNVSGLSQTAYHLRLGDGSDSDSPNLTADQIIEWDTDTEILRRITIPNSPPHGGEFCFLNEHRIALACVNDDPQGPLLSCFTDQSEARSFSPGGTSDDFILIGKSIGLEGSSESSDILVHSFDSRIAVFDKGVLIRDIPGDPRTARLHFIGSLLLKYNIRILPFALSGSLTAVSDNRVLAHQKVNRKPVLYVLDFDQERVGAFLDKTPKEREELDKEMEEAGTRVKIVTRRFYAAEAGVGGYCEDKEYPRRQIPPDWQTHLRELADKENQNPPLLFDEAPSECERPFGFVQSLLRLGKEISSMELGRMAMTNGAVVLAPEPGCDGMVWYF
;
A
#
# COMPACT_ATOMS: atom_id res chain seq x y z
N MET A 1 -32.89 8.79 -34.57
CA MET A 1 -32.34 9.83 -33.67
C MET A 1 -32.68 9.57 -32.19
N ALA A 2 -32.69 8.31 -31.75
CA ALA A 2 -32.99 7.94 -30.36
C ALA A 2 -32.04 6.83 -29.82
N ASP A 3 -30.90 6.63 -30.46
CA ASP A 3 -29.92 5.59 -30.10
C ASP A 3 -28.52 6.13 -29.76
N THR A 4 -28.38 7.45 -29.58
CA THR A 4 -27.09 8.08 -29.21
C THR A 4 -27.04 8.51 -27.74
N GLN A 5 -28.02 8.08 -26.93
CA GLN A 5 -28.18 8.51 -25.54
C GLN A 5 -28.06 7.35 -24.52
N LYS A 6 -27.46 6.23 -24.94
CA LYS A 6 -27.18 5.05 -24.11
C LYS A 6 -25.72 4.59 -24.15
N GLN A 7 -24.81 5.47 -24.56
CA GLN A 7 -23.37 5.30 -24.41
C GLN A 7 -22.80 6.57 -23.80
N ALA A 8 -22.06 6.40 -22.69
CA ALA A 8 -21.35 7.42 -21.89
C ALA A 8 -22.11 8.07 -20.71
N GLU A 9 -22.55 7.26 -19.74
CA GLU A 9 -22.32 7.61 -18.33
C GLU A 9 -20.99 6.98 -17.89
N ARG A 10 -19.87 7.43 -18.49
CA ARG A 10 -18.55 7.13 -17.92
C ARG A 10 -18.37 8.07 -16.73
N GLY A 11 -18.21 7.49 -15.54
CA GLY A 11 -18.07 8.23 -14.28
C GLY A 11 -17.02 9.32 -14.39
N GLN A 12 -17.44 10.58 -14.27
CA GLN A 12 -16.53 11.72 -14.28
C GLN A 12 -15.83 11.79 -12.93
N VAL A 13 -14.49 11.75 -12.92
CA VAL A 13 -13.71 12.16 -11.75
C VAL A 13 -13.66 13.67 -11.75
N VAL A 14 -14.30 14.27 -10.75
CA VAL A 14 -14.31 15.72 -10.54
C VAL A 14 -13.22 16.06 -9.54
N ILE A 15 -12.20 16.79 -9.99
CA ILE A 15 -11.25 17.46 -9.10
C ILE A 15 -11.87 18.81 -8.74
N SER A 16 -12.22 18.99 -7.47
CA SER A 16 -12.80 20.24 -6.96
C SER A 16 -11.96 20.79 -5.82
N LYS A 17 -11.72 22.10 -5.80
CA LYS A 17 -11.27 22.79 -4.58
C LYS A 17 -12.39 22.68 -3.55
N VAL A 18 -12.13 21.90 -2.49
CA VAL A 18 -13.08 21.66 -1.41
C VAL A 18 -13.13 22.88 -0.48
N ALA A 19 -11.97 23.28 0.04
CA ALA A 19 -11.87 24.41 0.96
C ALA A 19 -10.50 25.09 0.87
N GLU A 20 -10.43 26.33 1.34
CA GLU A 20 -9.19 27.01 1.71
C GLU A 20 -9.20 27.22 3.21
N LEU A 21 -8.22 26.66 3.91
CA LEU A 21 -8.15 26.74 5.37
C LEU A 21 -7.27 27.94 5.76
N HIS A 22 -7.72 28.72 6.73
CA HIS A 22 -6.97 29.87 7.27
C HIS A 22 -5.86 29.47 8.25
N PHE A 23 -5.53 28.19 8.33
CA PHE A 23 -4.50 27.63 9.19
C PHE A 23 -3.78 26.49 8.47
N PHE A 24 -2.59 26.16 8.93
CA PHE A 24 -1.81 25.04 8.40
C PHE A 24 -2.25 23.74 9.05
N ALA A 25 -3.12 23.00 8.36
CA ALA A 25 -3.35 21.59 8.68
C ALA A 25 -2.10 20.79 8.30
N HIS A 26 -1.55 20.04 9.24
CA HIS A 26 -0.39 19.21 8.96
C HIS A 26 -0.77 17.96 8.15
N CYS A 27 -1.97 17.41 8.37
CA CYS A 27 -2.54 16.39 7.50
C CYS A 27 -4.07 16.52 7.44
N THR A 28 -4.66 15.90 6.41
CA THR A 28 -6.08 15.95 6.12
C THR A 28 -6.58 14.62 5.55
N ARG A 29 -7.85 14.29 5.81
CA ARG A 29 -8.50 13.10 5.26
C ARG A 29 -9.98 13.34 5.00
N LEU A 30 -10.50 12.83 3.89
CA LEU A 30 -11.94 12.77 3.66
C LEU A 30 -12.58 11.75 4.60
N LEU A 31 -13.80 12.04 5.07
CA LEU A 31 -14.63 11.07 5.77
C LEU A 31 -15.24 10.07 4.77
N GLU A 32 -15.44 8.82 5.18
CA GLU A 32 -15.86 7.72 4.30
C GLU A 32 -17.16 8.03 3.52
N ASN A 33 -18.15 8.63 4.16
CA ASN A 33 -19.42 9.01 3.54
C ASN A 33 -19.39 10.35 2.81
N ARG A 34 -18.20 10.95 2.61
CA ARG A 34 -18.01 12.28 2.03
C ARG A 34 -18.83 13.38 2.72
N SER A 35 -19.20 13.19 3.99
CA SER A 35 -19.93 14.23 4.76
C SER A 35 -19.06 15.44 5.11
N GLY A 36 -17.77 15.38 4.80
CA GLY A 36 -16.79 16.39 5.13
C GLY A 36 -15.38 15.84 5.09
N PHE A 37 -14.47 16.55 5.74
CA PHE A 37 -13.08 16.13 5.92
C PHE A 37 -12.60 16.47 7.31
N VAL A 38 -11.49 15.85 7.70
CA VAL A 38 -10.86 16.04 9.01
C VAL A 38 -9.44 16.53 8.82
N THR A 39 -9.01 17.43 9.71
CA THR A 39 -7.64 17.94 9.73
C THR A 39 -7.02 17.70 11.10
N ALA A 40 -5.70 17.52 11.11
CA ALA A 40 -4.91 17.46 12.33
C ALA A 40 -3.80 18.49 12.28
N GLU A 41 -3.59 19.14 13.42
CA GLU A 41 -2.53 20.11 13.64
C GLU A 41 -1.87 19.83 14.99
N TRP A 42 -0.56 19.57 15.00
CA TRP A 42 0.19 19.48 16.24
C TRP A 42 0.85 20.83 16.56
N VAL A 43 0.48 21.40 17.70
CA VAL A 43 0.99 22.69 18.17
C VAL A 43 2.08 22.43 19.20
N ASN A 44 3.33 22.46 18.73
CA ASN A 44 4.51 22.08 19.54
C ASN A 44 4.67 22.90 20.82
N ASP A 45 4.45 24.22 20.76
CA ASP A 45 4.61 25.12 21.92
C ASP A 45 3.58 24.84 23.01
N GLU A 46 2.37 24.47 22.61
CA GLU A 46 1.27 24.12 23.51
C GLU A 46 1.30 22.64 23.92
N LYS A 47 2.08 21.80 23.23
CA LYS A 47 2.07 20.32 23.37
C LYS A 47 0.66 19.74 23.26
N VAL A 48 -0.08 20.20 22.25
CA VAL A 48 -1.43 19.72 21.95
C VAL A 48 -1.59 19.32 20.50
N LEU A 49 -2.40 18.30 20.26
CA LEU A 49 -2.93 17.90 18.98
C LEU A 49 -4.35 18.45 18.83
N LYS A 50 -4.58 19.29 17.82
CA LYS A 50 -5.89 19.81 17.45
C LYS A 50 -6.43 18.97 16.30
N LEU A 51 -7.56 18.29 16.52
CA LEU A 51 -8.30 17.54 15.53
C LEU A 51 -9.56 18.33 15.18
N ARG A 52 -9.83 18.53 13.90
CA ARG A 52 -10.98 19.31 13.44
C ARG A 52 -11.77 18.55 12.40
N ARG A 53 -13.09 18.55 12.52
CA ARG A 53 -14.02 18.09 11.49
C ARG A 53 -14.58 19.31 10.77
N HIS A 54 -14.53 19.28 9.45
CA HIS A 54 -15.04 20.31 8.57
C HIS A 54 -16.15 19.75 7.69
N ALA A 55 -17.11 20.57 7.31
CA ALA A 55 -17.96 20.27 6.17
C ALA A 55 -17.16 20.44 4.87
N LEU A 56 -17.71 19.98 3.74
CA LEU A 56 -17.02 20.07 2.44
C LEU A 56 -16.77 21.50 1.96
N ASP A 57 -17.49 22.50 2.47
CA ASP A 57 -17.22 23.91 2.16
C ASP A 57 -16.07 24.51 2.99
N GLY A 58 -15.48 23.72 3.89
CA GLY A 58 -14.41 24.12 4.79
C GLY A 58 -14.88 24.65 6.14
N SER A 59 -16.20 24.85 6.33
CA SER A 59 -16.74 25.32 7.61
C SER A 59 -16.39 24.35 8.74
N LEU A 60 -15.93 24.89 9.86
CA LEU A 60 -15.59 24.10 11.04
C LEU A 60 -16.88 23.59 11.68
N VAL A 61 -16.99 22.26 11.82
CA VAL A 61 -18.13 21.60 12.45
C VAL A 61 -17.81 21.27 13.91
N LYS A 62 -16.64 20.68 14.17
CA LYS A 62 -16.18 20.31 15.52
C LYS A 62 -14.66 20.43 15.64
N GLU A 63 -14.20 20.71 16.85
CA GLU A 63 -12.78 20.69 17.21
C GLU A 63 -12.57 19.93 18.51
N LYS A 64 -11.48 19.15 18.58
CA LYS A 64 -11.01 18.47 19.77
C LYS A 64 -9.53 18.76 19.98
N THR A 65 -9.19 19.22 21.18
CA THR A 65 -7.80 19.46 21.59
C THR A 65 -7.37 18.36 22.54
N VAL A 66 -6.25 17.71 22.23
CA VAL A 66 -5.73 16.55 22.94
C VAL A 66 -4.32 16.84 23.42
N PRO A 67 -4.03 16.78 24.73
CA PRO A 67 -2.65 16.88 25.21
C PRO A 67 -1.79 15.73 24.68
N THR A 68 -0.70 16.05 23.99
CA THR A 68 0.23 15.08 23.39
C THR A 68 1.62 15.68 23.29
N ALA A 69 2.64 14.93 23.69
CA ALA A 69 4.01 15.39 23.59
C ALA A 69 4.47 15.56 22.12
N ALA A 70 3.95 14.71 21.22
CA ALA A 70 4.07 14.81 19.77
C ALA A 70 2.99 13.98 19.05
N ALA A 71 2.81 14.21 17.75
CA ALA A 71 1.96 13.44 16.85
C ALA A 71 2.68 13.17 15.52
N TRP A 72 2.40 12.04 14.90
CA TRP A 72 3.16 11.50 13.75
C TRP A 72 2.25 10.78 12.75
N GLY A 73 2.73 10.64 11.51
CA GLY A 73 2.16 9.76 10.50
C GLY A 73 1.13 10.43 9.61
N GLU A 74 0.01 9.76 9.34
CA GLU A 74 -1.10 10.28 8.55
C GLU A 74 -2.40 10.05 9.30
N LEU A 75 -3.41 10.91 9.07
CA LEU A 75 -4.76 10.65 9.58
C LEU A 75 -5.33 9.37 8.94
N ARG A 76 -5.83 8.48 9.78
CA ARG A 76 -6.58 7.29 9.37
C ARG A 76 -8.04 7.48 9.72
N VAL A 77 -8.92 7.21 8.76
CA VAL A 77 -10.36 7.22 8.96
C VAL A 77 -10.85 5.78 8.84
N PHE A 78 -11.68 5.37 9.79
CA PHE A 78 -12.39 4.09 9.79
C PHE A 78 -13.81 4.33 10.32
N GLY A 79 -14.80 4.26 9.44
CA GLY A 79 -16.14 4.78 9.73
C GLY A 79 -16.10 6.26 10.12
N GLN A 80 -16.63 6.56 11.31
CA GLN A 80 -16.68 7.91 11.89
C GLN A 80 -15.50 8.23 12.81
N LYS A 81 -14.57 7.27 12.96
CA LYS A 81 -13.41 7.37 13.83
C LYS A 81 -12.21 7.87 13.06
N VAL A 82 -11.50 8.81 13.67
CA VAL A 82 -10.30 9.44 13.13
C VAL A 82 -9.14 9.11 14.06
N SER A 83 -8.07 8.56 13.50
CA SER A 83 -6.94 8.08 14.27
C SER A 83 -5.61 8.64 13.79
N ILE A 84 -4.68 8.87 14.73
CA ILE A 84 -3.32 9.34 14.46
C ILE A 84 -2.36 8.85 15.55
N CYS A 85 -1.11 8.55 15.19
CA CYS A 85 -0.08 8.18 16.15
C CYS A 85 0.33 9.40 16.99
N ALA A 86 0.53 9.20 18.29
CA ALA A 86 1.01 10.23 19.21
C ALA A 86 1.95 9.67 20.27
N SER A 87 2.73 10.55 20.88
CA SER A 87 3.60 10.23 22.01
C SER A 87 3.07 10.84 23.31
N SER A 88 3.06 10.05 24.39
CA SER A 88 2.71 10.50 25.74
C SER A 88 3.88 11.20 26.46
N GLY A 89 5.12 10.89 26.08
CA GLY A 89 6.34 11.32 26.75
C GLY A 89 7.23 12.26 25.91
N PRO A 90 8.25 12.89 26.52
CA PRO A 90 9.16 13.78 25.84
C PRO A 90 9.83 13.09 24.65
N THR A 91 9.85 13.77 23.51
CA THR A 91 10.44 13.26 22.27
C THR A 91 11.96 13.42 22.26
N ASN A 92 12.68 12.43 21.76
CA ASN A 92 14.13 12.52 21.47
C ASN A 92 14.46 13.38 20.23
N VAL A 93 13.51 14.18 19.73
CA VAL A 93 13.77 15.10 18.61
C VAL A 93 14.73 16.17 19.10
N SER A 94 15.96 16.17 18.56
CA SER A 94 16.95 17.18 18.86
C SER A 94 16.40 18.56 18.46
N GLY A 95 16.66 19.59 19.28
CA GLY A 95 16.23 20.98 19.03
C GLY A 95 16.85 21.64 17.78
N LEU A 96 17.43 20.85 16.88
CA LEU A 96 18.00 21.24 15.59
C LEU A 96 17.02 21.06 14.41
N SER A 97 15.81 20.54 14.65
CA SER A 97 14.70 20.66 13.68
C SER A 97 14.21 22.11 13.64
N GLN A 98 15.01 23.00 13.05
CA GLN A 98 14.77 24.44 12.92
C GLN A 98 14.03 24.79 11.61
N THR A 99 13.25 23.87 11.05
CA THR A 99 12.31 24.17 9.98
C THR A 99 10.90 23.77 10.42
N ALA A 100 10.02 24.76 10.46
CA ALA A 100 8.66 24.67 11.02
C ALA A 100 7.69 23.72 10.27
N TYR A 101 8.14 22.81 9.41
CA TYR A 101 7.26 22.07 8.49
C TYR A 101 7.68 20.64 8.12
N HIS A 102 8.79 20.09 8.63
CA HIS A 102 9.20 18.73 8.24
C HIS A 102 9.74 17.92 9.41
N LEU A 103 8.84 17.14 10.04
CA LEU A 103 9.11 15.79 10.53
C LEU A 103 7.77 15.04 10.70
N ARG A 104 7.29 14.58 9.53
CA ARG A 104 6.31 13.53 9.21
C ARG A 104 4.94 13.55 9.88
N LEU A 105 4.20 14.61 9.55
CA LEU A 105 2.97 14.43 8.79
C LEU A 105 3.34 14.68 7.31
N GLY A 106 3.44 13.63 6.49
CA GLY A 106 3.95 13.69 5.11
C GLY A 106 5.48 13.76 4.93
N ASP A 107 5.98 13.04 3.91
CA ASP A 107 7.35 12.77 3.40
C ASP A 107 8.58 13.60 3.87
N GLY A 108 9.74 12.94 3.90
CA GLY A 108 11.06 13.55 4.08
C GLY A 108 12.14 12.52 4.43
N SER A 109 13.16 12.43 3.57
CA SER A 109 14.16 11.37 3.48
C SER A 109 15.49 11.72 4.16
N ASP A 110 15.48 12.07 5.45
CA ASP A 110 16.72 12.28 6.19
C ASP A 110 17.04 11.05 7.05
N SER A 111 18.14 10.40 6.68
CA SER A 111 18.74 9.21 7.31
C SER A 111 19.20 9.42 8.76
N ASP A 112 19.08 10.64 9.30
CA ASP A 112 19.48 11.00 10.66
C ASP A 112 18.27 11.31 11.57
N SER A 113 17.05 10.98 11.13
CA SER A 113 15.85 11.17 11.96
C SER A 113 15.92 10.27 13.20
N PRO A 114 15.95 10.83 14.44
CA PRO A 114 16.03 10.02 15.65
C PRO A 114 14.81 9.09 15.70
N ASN A 115 15.03 7.79 15.95
CA ASN A 115 14.00 6.76 16.07
C ASN A 115 12.74 7.30 16.77
N LEU A 116 11.74 7.66 15.97
CA LEU A 116 10.50 8.24 16.45
C LEU A 116 9.64 7.08 16.97
N THR A 117 9.28 7.11 18.25
CA THR A 117 8.43 6.10 18.88
C THR A 117 7.17 6.78 19.38
N ALA A 118 6.09 6.69 18.61
CA ALA A 118 4.77 6.89 19.19
C ALA A 118 4.50 5.70 20.13
N ASP A 119 3.86 5.96 21.25
CA ASP A 119 3.47 4.92 22.22
C ASP A 119 1.96 4.72 22.27
N GLN A 120 1.22 5.53 21.52
CA GLN A 120 -0.23 5.46 21.46
C GLN A 120 -0.78 5.91 20.10
N ILE A 121 -2.00 5.49 19.82
CA ILE A 121 -2.85 6.01 18.75
C ILE A 121 -3.99 6.77 19.42
N ILE A 122 -4.15 8.04 19.05
CA ILE A 122 -5.30 8.85 19.46
C ILE A 122 -6.41 8.57 18.46
N GLU A 123 -7.52 8.03 18.95
CA GLU A 123 -8.73 7.79 18.17
C GLU A 123 -9.84 8.73 18.66
N TRP A 124 -10.45 9.45 17.73
CA TRP A 124 -11.55 10.37 17.98
C TRP A 124 -12.76 9.97 17.16
N ASP A 125 -13.86 9.62 17.83
CA ASP A 125 -15.16 9.47 17.19
C ASP A 125 -15.77 10.85 16.96
N THR A 126 -15.94 11.22 15.69
CA THR A 126 -16.39 12.56 15.32
C THR A 126 -17.89 12.80 15.55
N ASP A 127 -18.68 11.75 15.74
CA ASP A 127 -20.11 11.86 16.02
C ASP A 127 -20.36 11.89 17.53
N THR A 128 -19.80 10.92 18.27
CA THR A 128 -20.00 10.79 19.73
C THR A 128 -19.05 11.67 20.56
N GLU A 129 -18.00 12.21 19.94
CA GLU A 129 -16.93 13.01 20.57
C GLU A 129 -16.09 12.28 21.61
N ILE A 130 -16.26 10.96 21.68
CA ILE A 130 -15.46 10.08 22.52
C ILE A 130 -14.03 10.07 21.99
N LEU A 131 -13.09 10.28 22.90
CA LEU A 131 -11.66 10.20 22.64
C LEU A 131 -11.11 8.94 23.31
N ARG A 132 -10.42 8.12 22.54
CA ARG A 132 -9.74 6.91 23.00
C ARG A 132 -8.24 7.03 22.76
N ARG A 133 -7.45 6.48 23.68
CA ARG A 133 -6.00 6.31 23.53
C ARG A 133 -5.72 4.82 23.49
N ILE A 134 -5.19 4.35 22.37
CA ILE A 134 -4.84 2.94 22.16
C ILE A 134 -3.33 2.83 22.36
N THR A 135 -2.89 2.07 23.38
CA THR A 135 -1.46 1.85 23.62
C THR A 135 -0.86 0.96 22.53
N ILE A 136 0.30 1.35 22.01
CA ILE A 136 1.09 0.53 21.09
C ILE A 136 1.96 -0.42 21.93
N PRO A 137 1.77 -1.75 21.86
CA PRO A 137 2.53 -2.66 22.70
C PRO A 137 4.00 -2.69 22.30
N ASN A 138 4.90 -2.58 23.29
CA ASN A 138 6.36 -2.60 23.09
C ASN A 138 6.90 -1.54 22.11
N SER A 139 6.12 -0.48 21.81
CA SER A 139 6.40 0.69 20.98
C SER A 139 7.63 0.56 20.06
N PRO A 140 7.59 -0.32 19.04
CA PRO A 140 8.71 -0.47 18.12
C PRO A 140 8.96 0.85 17.40
N PRO A 141 10.19 1.13 16.92
CA PRO A 141 10.42 2.31 16.09
C PRO A 141 9.54 2.28 14.83
N HIS A 142 8.86 3.37 14.52
CA HIS A 142 7.93 3.46 13.39
C HIS A 142 7.68 4.90 12.93
N GLY A 143 7.32 5.10 11.66
CA GLY A 143 6.97 6.43 11.12
C GLY A 143 5.55 6.90 11.42
N GLY A 144 4.73 6.04 12.03
CA GLY A 144 3.31 6.32 12.32
C GLY A 144 2.38 5.83 11.22
N GLU A 145 2.86 4.96 10.33
CA GLU A 145 2.07 4.32 9.29
C GLU A 145 1.36 3.08 9.84
N PHE A 146 0.07 3.20 10.14
CA PHE A 146 -0.78 2.11 10.59
C PHE A 146 -2.08 2.00 9.78
N CYS A 147 -2.79 0.89 9.92
CA CYS A 147 -4.09 0.62 9.30
C CYS A 147 -4.93 -0.23 10.26
N PHE A 148 -6.25 0.04 10.32
CA PHE A 148 -7.18 -0.84 11.00
C PHE A 148 -7.53 -2.02 10.09
N LEU A 149 -7.28 -3.23 10.58
CA LEU A 149 -7.70 -4.47 9.92
C LEU A 149 -9.19 -4.76 10.20
N ASN A 150 -9.66 -4.32 11.37
CA ASN A 150 -11.05 -4.25 11.80
C ASN A 150 -11.14 -3.27 12.99
N GLU A 151 -12.31 -3.16 13.62
CA GLU A 151 -12.55 -2.25 14.76
C GLU A 151 -11.63 -2.43 15.98
N HIS A 152 -10.92 -3.56 16.07
CA HIS A 152 -10.15 -3.92 17.26
C HIS A 152 -8.69 -4.24 16.97
N ARG A 153 -8.33 -4.49 15.70
CA ARG A 153 -7.00 -4.94 15.31
C ARG A 153 -6.34 -3.94 14.39
N ILE A 154 -5.11 -3.57 14.73
CA ILE A 154 -4.30 -2.57 14.06
C ILE A 154 -3.06 -3.26 13.49
N ALA A 155 -2.72 -2.95 12.26
CA ALA A 155 -1.43 -3.25 11.65
C ALA A 155 -0.59 -1.97 11.61
N LEU A 156 0.67 -2.04 12.03
CA LEU A 156 1.62 -0.94 12.16
C LEU A 156 2.90 -1.30 11.39
N ALA A 157 3.32 -0.46 10.44
CA ALA A 157 4.61 -0.62 9.80
C ALA A 157 5.71 -0.17 10.77
N CYS A 158 6.69 -1.03 10.93
CA CYS A 158 7.85 -0.75 11.76
C CYS A 158 9.02 -0.31 10.87
N VAL A 159 9.83 0.60 11.39
CA VAL A 159 11.12 0.98 10.80
C VAL A 159 12.19 0.31 11.65
N ASN A 160 12.99 -0.56 11.06
CA ASN A 160 14.07 -1.20 11.81
C ASN A 160 15.33 -1.30 10.96
N ASP A 161 16.46 -0.89 11.55
CA ASP A 161 17.79 -1.10 10.98
C ASP A 161 18.30 -2.52 11.26
N ASP A 162 17.66 -3.24 12.20
CA ASP A 162 17.94 -4.65 12.46
C ASP A 162 17.28 -5.53 11.38
N PRO A 163 18.04 -6.31 10.59
CA PRO A 163 17.50 -7.29 9.64
C PRO A 163 16.59 -8.34 10.28
N GLN A 164 16.67 -8.56 11.60
CA GLN A 164 15.81 -9.47 12.34
C GLN A 164 14.59 -8.77 12.98
N GLY A 165 14.50 -7.46 12.79
CA GLY A 165 13.41 -6.63 13.26
C GLY A 165 12.06 -6.96 12.62
N PRO A 166 10.94 -6.68 13.33
CA PRO A 166 9.62 -6.70 12.71
C PRO A 166 9.52 -5.61 11.64
N LEU A 167 8.97 -5.92 10.48
CA LEU A 167 8.59 -4.92 9.47
C LEU A 167 7.11 -4.52 9.58
N LEU A 168 6.28 -5.43 10.07
CA LEU A 168 4.86 -5.19 10.32
C LEU A 168 4.48 -5.77 11.67
N SER A 169 3.82 -4.99 12.51
CA SER A 169 3.29 -5.44 13.80
C SER A 169 1.76 -5.36 13.81
N CYS A 170 1.09 -6.41 14.26
CA CYS A 170 -0.36 -6.50 14.38
C CYS A 170 -0.76 -6.69 15.83
N PHE A 171 -1.65 -5.85 16.36
CA PHE A 171 -2.03 -5.90 17.77
C PHE A 171 -3.49 -5.49 17.97
N THR A 172 -4.04 -5.84 19.12
CA THR A 172 -5.28 -5.24 19.64
C THR A 172 -4.96 -4.37 20.85
N ASP A 173 -5.97 -3.65 21.34
CA ASP A 173 -5.93 -2.88 22.58
C ASP A 173 -5.63 -3.70 23.85
N GLN A 174 -5.77 -5.03 23.78
CA GLN A 174 -5.68 -5.95 24.93
C GLN A 174 -4.66 -7.08 24.73
N SER A 175 -4.05 -7.21 23.56
CA SER A 175 -3.15 -8.32 23.24
C SER A 175 -1.70 -7.88 23.11
N GLU A 176 -0.78 -8.83 23.31
CA GLU A 176 0.60 -8.65 22.85
C GLU A 176 0.64 -8.42 21.33
N ALA A 177 1.58 -7.60 20.90
CA ALA A 177 1.82 -7.33 19.49
C ALA A 177 2.47 -8.54 18.80
N ARG A 178 1.91 -8.92 17.66
CA ARG A 178 2.43 -9.97 16.80
C ARG A 178 3.21 -9.36 15.66
N SER A 179 4.38 -9.90 15.38
CA SER A 179 5.29 -9.30 14.42
C SER A 179 5.50 -10.19 13.21
N PHE A 180 5.49 -9.58 12.04
CA PHE A 180 5.88 -10.16 10.77
C PHE A 180 7.20 -9.52 10.33
N SER A 181 8.14 -10.37 9.95
CA SER A 181 9.33 -10.00 9.21
C SER A 181 9.40 -10.93 7.99
N PRO A 182 9.50 -10.41 6.76
CA PRO A 182 9.61 -11.26 5.57
C PRO A 182 10.92 -12.06 5.56
N GLY A 183 11.86 -11.75 6.45
CA GLY A 183 13.22 -12.26 6.41
C GLY A 183 14.00 -11.59 5.29
N GLY A 184 15.30 -11.35 5.50
CA GLY A 184 16.21 -10.93 4.44
C GLY A 184 16.15 -11.93 3.28
N THR A 185 15.54 -11.54 2.16
CA THR A 185 15.58 -12.32 0.91
C THR A 185 16.75 -11.89 0.01
N SER A 186 17.64 -11.04 0.53
CA SER A 186 18.83 -10.53 -0.15
C SER A 186 20.01 -10.59 0.80
N ASP A 187 21.21 -10.82 0.26
CA ASP A 187 22.47 -10.67 0.98
C ASP A 187 22.69 -9.22 1.50
N ASP A 188 21.83 -8.28 1.10
CA ASP A 188 21.68 -6.97 1.70
C ASP A 188 20.85 -7.07 3.00
N PHE A 189 21.57 -7.20 4.12
CA PHE A 189 21.05 -7.34 5.49
C PHE A 189 20.36 -6.09 6.06
N ILE A 190 19.81 -5.19 5.23
CA ILE A 190 19.17 -3.95 5.73
C ILE A 190 17.81 -3.80 5.03
N LEU A 191 16.78 -4.41 5.63
CA LEU A 191 15.40 -4.22 5.21
C LEU A 191 14.80 -3.03 5.95
N ILE A 192 14.81 -1.86 5.32
CA ILE A 192 14.13 -0.69 5.91
C ILE A 192 12.65 -0.74 5.50
N GLY A 193 11.78 -1.05 6.48
CA GLY A 193 10.33 -0.88 6.35
C GLY A 193 10.01 0.59 6.08
N LYS A 194 9.22 0.88 5.04
CA LYS A 194 8.99 2.26 4.57
C LYS A 194 7.61 2.77 4.90
N SER A 195 6.56 1.99 4.66
CA SER A 195 5.18 2.46 4.85
C SER A 195 4.12 1.36 4.74
N ILE A 196 2.90 1.67 5.16
CA ILE A 196 1.68 0.97 4.76
C ILE A 196 1.00 1.77 3.64
N GLY A 197 0.58 1.09 2.58
CA GLY A 197 -0.18 1.67 1.48
C GLY A 197 -1.41 2.42 1.97
N LEU A 198 -1.59 3.66 1.51
CA LEU A 198 -2.74 4.48 1.83
C LEU A 198 -3.94 4.08 0.97
N GLU A 199 -5.08 3.79 1.61
CA GLU A 199 -6.33 3.53 0.90
C GLU A 199 -6.93 4.85 0.36
N GLY A 200 -7.25 4.87 -0.93
CA GLY A 200 -7.89 5.99 -1.64
C GLY A 200 -9.40 5.88 -1.75
N SER A 201 -9.94 4.79 -1.21
CA SER A 201 -11.35 4.45 -1.17
C SER A 201 -11.89 4.59 0.25
N SER A 202 -13.18 4.88 0.37
CA SER A 202 -13.93 4.77 1.62
C SER A 202 -14.33 3.32 1.94
N GLU A 203 -14.35 2.45 0.93
CA GLU A 203 -14.57 1.02 1.08
C GLU A 203 -13.25 0.36 1.46
N SER A 204 -13.26 -0.37 2.57
CA SER A 204 -12.10 -1.12 3.05
C SER A 204 -11.70 -2.16 2.01
N SER A 205 -10.42 -2.16 1.64
CA SER A 205 -9.85 -3.26 0.86
C SER A 205 -9.75 -4.53 1.71
N ASP A 206 -9.81 -5.70 1.08
CA ASP A 206 -9.49 -7.00 1.69
C ASP A 206 -7.99 -7.25 1.77
N ILE A 207 -7.17 -6.40 1.15
CA ILE A 207 -5.72 -6.49 1.18
C ILE A 207 -5.07 -5.42 2.06
N LEU A 208 -3.91 -5.75 2.65
CA LEU A 208 -2.97 -4.80 3.23
C LEU A 208 -1.70 -4.78 2.39
N VAL A 209 -1.21 -3.58 2.06
CA VAL A 209 0.06 -3.44 1.33
C VAL A 209 1.11 -2.80 2.23
N HIS A 210 2.23 -3.47 2.42
CA HIS A 210 3.38 -2.95 3.14
C HIS A 210 4.53 -2.73 2.16
N SER A 211 5.10 -1.54 2.15
CA SER A 211 6.25 -1.18 1.29
C SER A 211 7.55 -1.24 2.10
N PHE A 212 8.56 -1.93 1.55
CA PHE A 212 9.88 -2.06 2.16
C PHE A 212 10.92 -2.27 1.06
N ASP A 213 12.13 -1.70 1.20
CA ASP A 213 13.28 -2.00 0.32
C ASP A 213 12.96 -2.12 -1.20
N SER A 214 12.23 -1.13 -1.73
CA SER A 214 11.80 -1.07 -3.15
C SER A 214 10.92 -2.25 -3.61
N ARG A 215 10.24 -2.88 -2.66
CA ARG A 215 9.31 -4.00 -2.80
C ARG A 215 8.02 -3.69 -2.05
N ILE A 216 7.03 -4.53 -2.31
CA ILE A 216 5.78 -4.56 -1.56
C ILE A 216 5.50 -5.97 -1.06
N ALA A 217 4.99 -6.09 0.15
CA ALA A 217 4.28 -7.25 0.63
C ALA A 217 2.79 -6.95 0.57
N VAL A 218 2.02 -7.83 -0.07
CA VAL A 218 0.56 -7.77 -0.13
C VAL A 218 0.01 -8.94 0.67
N PHE A 219 -0.82 -8.63 1.66
CA PHE A 219 -1.44 -9.59 2.57
C PHE A 219 -2.94 -9.60 2.35
N ASP A 220 -3.56 -10.77 2.37
CA ASP A 220 -4.98 -10.92 2.69
C ASP A 220 -5.22 -10.46 4.15
N LYS A 221 -6.06 -9.45 4.38
CA LYS A 221 -6.38 -8.94 5.72
C LYS A 221 -7.00 -10.04 6.59
N GLY A 222 -7.78 -10.95 6.01
CA GLY A 222 -8.39 -12.08 6.72
C GLY A 222 -7.36 -12.97 7.40
N VAL A 223 -6.16 -13.08 6.85
CA VAL A 223 -5.04 -13.81 7.45
C VAL A 223 -4.49 -13.07 8.66
N LEU A 224 -4.31 -11.76 8.55
CA LEU A 224 -3.80 -10.91 9.64
C LEU A 224 -4.78 -10.80 10.82
N ILE A 225 -6.07 -11.08 10.61
CA ILE A 225 -7.11 -11.13 11.63
C ILE A 225 -7.17 -12.49 12.35
N ARG A 226 -6.70 -13.57 11.71
CA ARG A 226 -6.66 -14.91 12.30
C ARG A 226 -5.52 -15.04 13.31
N ASP A 227 -5.54 -16.14 14.05
CA ASP A 227 -4.40 -16.54 14.85
C ASP A 227 -3.29 -17.07 13.95
N ILE A 228 -2.41 -16.17 13.50
CA ILE A 228 -1.14 -16.57 12.90
C ILE A 228 -0.27 -17.17 14.03
N PRO A 229 0.23 -18.41 13.89
CA PRO A 229 1.08 -19.04 14.89
C PRO A 229 2.29 -18.14 15.22
N GLY A 230 2.49 -17.90 16.51
CA GLY A 230 3.49 -16.96 17.01
C GLY A 230 4.92 -17.41 16.77
N ASP A 231 5.76 -16.40 16.57
CA ASP A 231 7.23 -16.38 16.58
C ASP A 231 7.98 -16.68 15.25
N PRO A 232 8.19 -15.66 14.39
CA PRO A 232 9.16 -15.73 13.30
C PRO A 232 10.60 -15.40 13.74
N ARG A 233 10.91 -15.18 15.03
CA ARG A 233 12.27 -14.79 15.49
C ARG A 233 13.30 -15.91 15.43
N THR A 234 12.99 -17.06 14.83
CA THR A 234 14.02 -18.06 14.63
C THR A 234 14.95 -17.57 13.53
N ALA A 235 16.24 -17.43 13.85
CA ALA A 235 17.35 -17.09 12.94
C ALA A 235 17.56 -18.08 11.78
N ARG A 236 16.52 -18.83 11.42
CA ARG A 236 16.45 -19.84 10.37
C ARG A 236 15.13 -19.63 9.63
N LEU A 237 15.12 -18.62 8.75
CA LEU A 237 14.05 -18.25 7.82
C LEU A 237 13.65 -19.37 6.83
N HIS A 238 14.21 -20.57 6.96
CA HIS A 238 13.89 -21.76 6.17
C HIS A 238 12.45 -22.30 6.38
N PHE A 239 11.70 -21.74 7.34
CA PHE A 239 10.32 -22.15 7.65
C PHE A 239 9.22 -21.22 7.11
N ILE A 240 9.58 -20.12 6.44
CA ILE A 240 8.60 -19.15 5.91
C ILE A 240 7.87 -19.68 4.66
N GLY A 241 8.49 -20.58 3.88
CA GLY A 241 7.91 -21.08 2.62
C GLY A 241 6.54 -21.75 2.79
N SER A 242 6.32 -22.53 3.85
CA SER A 242 5.01 -23.17 4.10
C SER A 242 3.98 -22.19 4.69
N LEU A 243 4.43 -21.17 5.44
CA LEU A 243 3.55 -20.18 6.06
C LEU A 243 3.06 -19.18 5.01
N LEU A 244 3.94 -18.57 4.22
CA LEU A 244 3.51 -17.64 3.15
C LEU A 244 2.61 -18.33 2.10
N LEU A 245 2.92 -19.59 1.73
CA LEU A 245 2.04 -20.39 0.87
C LEU A 245 0.66 -20.66 1.50
N LYS A 246 0.62 -20.87 2.81
CA LYS A 246 -0.63 -21.14 3.55
C LYS A 246 -1.45 -19.88 3.83
N TYR A 247 -0.83 -18.71 3.79
CA TYR A 247 -1.39 -17.48 4.36
C TYR A 247 -1.62 -16.37 3.34
N ASN A 248 -1.69 -16.66 2.04
CA ASN A 248 -2.08 -15.67 1.02
C ASN A 248 -1.29 -14.35 1.14
N ILE A 249 0.04 -14.47 1.18
CA ILE A 249 0.97 -13.33 1.22
C ILE A 249 1.79 -13.35 -0.07
N ARG A 250 2.00 -12.17 -0.68
CA ARG A 250 2.83 -11.98 -1.88
C ARG A 250 3.92 -10.96 -1.61
N ILE A 251 5.17 -11.25 -1.98
CA ILE A 251 6.29 -10.30 -1.92
C ILE A 251 6.72 -9.95 -3.34
N LEU A 252 6.37 -8.75 -3.80
CA LEU A 252 6.48 -8.40 -5.21
C LEU A 252 7.59 -7.38 -5.48
N PRO A 253 8.24 -7.45 -6.65
CA PRO A 253 9.35 -6.58 -7.05
C PRO A 253 8.89 -5.17 -7.50
N PHE A 254 7.84 -4.63 -6.88
CA PHE A 254 7.30 -3.31 -7.17
C PHE A 254 7.43 -2.40 -5.96
N ALA A 255 7.46 -1.10 -6.18
CA ALA A 255 7.39 -0.10 -5.12
C ALA A 255 6.09 0.71 -5.24
N LEU A 256 5.64 1.29 -4.14
CA LEU A 256 4.51 2.24 -4.13
C LEU A 256 4.97 3.65 -4.49
N SER A 257 4.06 4.42 -5.08
CA SER A 257 4.23 5.85 -5.33
C SER A 257 4.02 6.65 -4.03
N GLY A 258 5.08 6.86 -3.26
CA GLY A 258 5.18 7.91 -2.23
C GLY A 258 4.02 8.03 -1.23
N SER A 259 3.67 9.29 -0.91
CA SER A 259 2.81 9.74 0.19
C SER A 259 1.30 9.78 -0.12
N LEU A 260 0.88 9.36 -1.32
CA LEU A 260 -0.51 9.42 -1.74
C LEU A 260 -1.17 8.04 -1.77
N THR A 261 -2.49 8.02 -2.00
CA THR A 261 -3.30 6.82 -1.97
C THR A 261 -2.91 5.87 -3.09
N ALA A 262 -2.38 4.71 -2.75
CA ALA A 262 -1.89 3.72 -3.70
C ALA A 262 -2.72 2.44 -3.72
N VAL A 263 -3.72 2.31 -2.84
CA VAL A 263 -4.59 1.13 -2.72
C VAL A 263 -6.05 1.55 -2.86
N SER A 264 -6.83 0.80 -3.63
CA SER A 264 -8.27 1.08 -3.86
C SER A 264 -8.95 -0.19 -4.35
N ASP A 265 -10.01 -0.66 -3.69
CA ASP A 265 -10.81 -1.82 -4.13
C ASP A 265 -9.96 -3.05 -4.51
N ASN A 266 -9.07 -3.47 -3.60
CA ASN A 266 -8.11 -4.57 -3.81
C ASN A 266 -7.09 -4.37 -4.95
N ARG A 267 -7.03 -3.18 -5.54
CA ARG A 267 -6.01 -2.79 -6.51
C ARG A 267 -4.87 -2.06 -5.82
N VAL A 268 -3.69 -2.16 -6.41
CA VAL A 268 -2.47 -1.47 -5.99
C VAL A 268 -1.86 -0.73 -7.17
N LEU A 269 -1.69 0.58 -7.06
CA LEU A 269 -0.88 1.37 -7.97
C LEU A 269 0.58 1.20 -7.59
N ALA A 270 1.32 0.49 -8.44
CA ALA A 270 2.70 0.13 -8.18
C ALA A 270 3.59 0.52 -9.36
N HIS A 271 4.89 0.64 -9.11
CA HIS A 271 5.86 0.95 -10.15
C HIS A 271 7.11 0.09 -10.03
N GLN A 272 7.78 -0.09 -11.16
CA GLN A 272 9.11 -0.70 -11.23
C GLN A 272 10.04 0.24 -12.00
N LYS A 273 11.29 0.35 -11.58
CA LYS A 273 12.30 1.11 -12.33
C LYS A 273 12.91 0.22 -13.40
N VAL A 274 12.65 0.54 -14.67
CA VAL A 274 13.26 -0.11 -15.83
C VAL A 274 14.15 0.92 -16.52
N ASN A 275 15.45 0.65 -16.64
CA ASN A 275 16.43 1.60 -17.19
C ASN A 275 16.36 3.00 -16.53
N ARG A 276 16.20 3.02 -15.20
CA ARG A 276 16.01 4.23 -14.36
C ARG A 276 14.69 5.00 -14.59
N LYS A 277 13.81 4.51 -15.45
CA LYS A 277 12.49 5.11 -15.70
C LYS A 277 11.40 4.35 -14.96
N PRO A 278 10.44 5.03 -14.31
CA PRO A 278 9.32 4.35 -13.66
C PRO A 278 8.36 3.80 -14.73
N VAL A 279 8.07 2.51 -14.63
CA VAL A 279 7.01 1.83 -15.37
C VAL A 279 5.89 1.52 -14.38
N LEU A 280 4.67 1.92 -14.71
CA LEU A 280 3.52 1.90 -13.81
C LEU A 280 2.62 0.71 -14.09
N TYR A 281 2.10 0.11 -13.02
CA TYR A 281 1.23 -1.04 -13.06
C TYR A 281 0.05 -0.84 -12.11
N VAL A 282 -1.11 -1.37 -12.51
CA VAL A 282 -2.19 -1.69 -11.57
C VAL A 282 -2.09 -3.18 -11.28
N LEU A 283 -1.97 -3.53 -10.00
CA LEU A 283 -2.00 -4.92 -9.53
C LEU A 283 -3.34 -5.15 -8.85
N ASP A 284 -4.19 -5.98 -9.44
CA ASP A 284 -5.54 -6.25 -8.98
C ASP A 284 -5.61 -7.60 -8.25
N PHE A 285 -5.86 -7.57 -6.95
CA PHE A 285 -5.94 -8.75 -6.07
C PHE A 285 -7.37 -9.22 -5.82
N ASP A 286 -8.35 -8.79 -6.61
CA ASP A 286 -9.70 -9.36 -6.60
C ASP A 286 -9.65 -10.85 -7.01
N GLN A 287 -9.83 -11.74 -6.03
CA GLN A 287 -9.71 -13.18 -6.25
C GLN A 287 -10.87 -13.77 -7.06
N GLU A 288 -12.05 -13.14 -7.05
CA GLU A 288 -13.15 -13.54 -7.92
C GLU A 288 -12.79 -13.28 -9.37
N ARG A 289 -12.20 -12.11 -9.64
CA ARG A 289 -11.74 -11.74 -10.98
C ARG A 289 -10.58 -12.61 -11.46
N VAL A 290 -9.60 -12.88 -10.59
CA VAL A 290 -8.51 -13.83 -10.90
C VAL A 290 -9.11 -15.19 -11.25
N GLY A 291 -10.03 -15.70 -10.43
CA GLY A 291 -10.73 -16.96 -10.69
C GLY A 291 -11.44 -16.99 -12.05
N ALA A 292 -12.16 -15.91 -12.38
CA ALA A 292 -12.87 -15.77 -13.65
C ALA A 292 -11.94 -15.80 -14.87
N PHE A 293 -10.71 -15.26 -14.77
CA PHE A 293 -9.72 -15.37 -15.84
C PHE A 293 -9.17 -16.80 -15.97
N LEU A 294 -8.88 -17.46 -14.84
CA LEU A 294 -8.32 -18.81 -14.85
C LEU A 294 -9.32 -19.83 -15.42
N ASP A 295 -10.61 -19.64 -15.16
CA ASP A 295 -11.68 -20.53 -15.62
C ASP A 295 -11.99 -20.41 -17.13
N LYS A 296 -11.38 -19.45 -17.84
CA LYS A 296 -11.56 -19.29 -19.29
C LYS A 296 -10.98 -20.47 -20.05
N THR A 297 -11.77 -20.99 -20.99
CA THR A 297 -11.36 -21.99 -21.98
C THR A 297 -10.29 -21.43 -22.93
N PRO A 298 -9.52 -22.29 -23.63
CA PRO A 298 -8.51 -21.84 -24.59
C PRO A 298 -9.07 -20.88 -25.65
N LYS A 299 -10.28 -21.14 -26.16
CA LYS A 299 -10.94 -20.28 -27.14
C LYS A 299 -11.25 -18.88 -26.57
N GLU A 300 -11.77 -18.83 -25.34
CA GLU A 300 -12.05 -17.54 -24.67
C GLU A 300 -10.77 -16.76 -24.36
N ARG A 301 -9.66 -17.44 -24.08
CA ARG A 301 -8.35 -16.81 -23.88
C ARG A 301 -7.80 -16.24 -25.20
N GLU A 302 -7.96 -16.93 -26.31
CA GLU A 302 -7.59 -16.43 -27.65
C GLU A 302 -8.44 -15.22 -28.08
N GLU A 303 -9.74 -15.25 -27.79
CA GLU A 303 -10.64 -14.10 -28.03
C GLU A 303 -10.21 -12.89 -27.18
N LEU A 304 -9.93 -13.11 -25.89
CA LEU A 304 -9.47 -12.06 -24.98
C LEU A 304 -8.10 -11.50 -25.37
N ASP A 305 -7.17 -12.32 -25.85
CA ASP A 305 -5.86 -11.86 -26.31
C ASP A 305 -5.99 -10.87 -27.49
N LYS A 306 -6.89 -11.17 -28.44
CA LYS A 306 -7.23 -10.25 -29.54
C LYS A 306 -7.87 -8.97 -29.04
N GLU A 307 -8.79 -9.05 -28.09
CA GLU A 307 -9.39 -7.85 -27.48
C GLU A 307 -8.33 -6.96 -26.80
N MET A 308 -7.36 -7.56 -26.09
CA MET A 308 -6.26 -6.82 -25.48
C MET A 308 -5.33 -6.20 -26.53
N GLU A 309 -5.07 -6.90 -27.63
CA GLU A 309 -4.30 -6.39 -28.76
C GLU A 309 -4.97 -5.18 -29.40
N GLU A 310 -6.27 -5.28 -29.72
CA GLU A 310 -7.08 -4.22 -30.29
C GLU A 310 -7.17 -3.00 -29.36
N ALA A 311 -7.27 -3.23 -28.04
CA ALA A 311 -7.24 -2.19 -27.03
C ALA A 311 -5.84 -1.57 -26.81
N GLY A 312 -4.78 -2.18 -27.32
CA GLY A 312 -3.39 -1.78 -27.08
C GLY A 312 -2.97 -1.92 -25.62
N THR A 313 -3.65 -2.78 -24.87
CA THR A 313 -3.45 -3.01 -23.43
C THR A 313 -2.57 -4.25 -23.23
N ARG A 314 -1.87 -4.30 -22.10
CA ARG A 314 -1.13 -5.49 -21.69
C ARG A 314 -1.56 -5.94 -20.33
N VAL A 315 -1.96 -7.21 -20.25
CA VAL A 315 -2.50 -7.84 -19.06
C VAL A 315 -1.74 -9.13 -18.80
N LYS A 316 -1.26 -9.29 -17.58
CA LYS A 316 -0.63 -10.53 -17.11
C LYS A 316 -1.40 -11.05 -15.91
N ILE A 317 -1.88 -12.29 -15.96
CA ILE A 317 -2.54 -12.96 -14.85
C ILE A 317 -1.49 -13.78 -14.11
N VAL A 318 -1.24 -13.47 -12.84
CA VAL A 318 -0.12 -14.03 -12.06
C VAL A 318 -0.65 -14.82 -10.87
N THR A 319 -0.58 -16.14 -10.98
CA THR A 319 -0.87 -17.06 -9.86
C THR A 319 0.38 -17.77 -9.36
N ARG A 320 1.43 -17.75 -10.18
CA ARG A 320 2.76 -18.22 -9.81
C ARG A 320 3.25 -17.52 -8.54
N ARG A 321 3.66 -18.33 -7.57
CA ARG A 321 4.25 -17.84 -6.31
C ARG A 321 5.78 -17.88 -6.35
N PHE A 322 6.39 -18.83 -7.08
CA PHE A 322 7.85 -19.01 -7.13
C PHE A 322 8.46 -18.61 -8.48
N TYR A 323 9.62 -17.96 -8.48
CA TYR A 323 10.55 -17.75 -9.59
C TYR A 323 11.92 -18.19 -9.12
N ALA A 324 12.68 -19.02 -9.81
CA ALA A 324 14.12 -19.00 -9.55
C ALA A 324 14.83 -18.85 -10.90
N ALA A 325 15.79 -17.92 -10.95
CA ALA A 325 16.60 -17.75 -12.13
C ALA A 325 17.45 -19.00 -12.30
N GLU A 326 17.38 -19.63 -13.46
CA GLU A 326 18.38 -20.61 -13.85
C GLU A 326 19.69 -19.86 -14.14
N ALA A 327 20.79 -20.29 -13.49
CA ALA A 327 22.10 -19.70 -13.74
C ALA A 327 22.46 -19.82 -15.24
N GLY A 328 22.60 -18.68 -15.92
CA GLY A 328 22.94 -18.61 -17.34
C GLY A 328 21.76 -18.40 -18.30
N VAL A 329 20.52 -18.40 -17.81
CA VAL A 329 19.35 -17.92 -18.56
C VAL A 329 19.22 -16.43 -18.23
N GLY A 330 19.52 -15.56 -19.21
CA GLY A 330 19.67 -14.12 -19.01
C GLY A 330 18.56 -13.49 -18.16
N GLY A 331 18.96 -12.83 -17.07
CA GLY A 331 18.06 -12.15 -16.14
C GLY A 331 18.56 -12.30 -14.69
N TYR A 332 19.35 -11.34 -14.22
CA TYR A 332 19.84 -11.26 -12.83
C TYR A 332 18.70 -10.93 -11.83
N CYS A 333 17.66 -11.76 -11.78
CA CYS A 333 16.59 -11.64 -10.79
C CYS A 333 16.29 -13.04 -10.27
N GLU A 334 16.94 -13.46 -9.18
CA GLU A 334 16.39 -14.49 -8.30
C GLU A 334 14.96 -14.09 -7.90
N ASP A 335 14.10 -15.05 -7.51
CA ASP A 335 12.81 -14.69 -6.95
C ASP A 335 12.99 -13.63 -5.90
N LYS A 336 12.27 -12.54 -6.05
CA LYS A 336 12.08 -11.64 -4.91
C LYS A 336 10.96 -12.15 -4.02
N GLU A 337 10.13 -13.08 -4.48
CA GLU A 337 8.99 -13.61 -3.75
C GLU A 337 9.40 -14.77 -2.81
N TYR A 338 10.15 -15.78 -3.29
CA TYR A 338 10.69 -16.87 -2.44
C TYR A 338 12.00 -17.51 -2.95
N PRO A 339 13.06 -17.58 -2.11
CA PRO A 339 14.28 -18.30 -2.48
C PRO A 339 14.11 -19.82 -2.29
N ARG A 340 13.62 -20.56 -3.29
CA ARG A 340 13.85 -22.01 -3.37
C ARG A 340 15.14 -22.28 -4.12
N ARG A 341 16.13 -22.83 -3.43
CA ARG A 341 17.46 -23.18 -3.99
C ARG A 341 17.44 -24.34 -4.99
N GLN A 342 16.28 -24.99 -5.21
CA GLN A 342 16.12 -26.07 -6.19
C GLN A 342 14.77 -25.92 -6.89
N ILE A 343 14.81 -25.63 -8.20
CA ILE A 343 13.64 -25.55 -9.07
C ILE A 343 13.28 -26.97 -9.51
N PRO A 344 12.06 -27.47 -9.22
CA PRO A 344 11.57 -28.72 -9.80
C PRO A 344 11.68 -28.72 -11.34
N PRO A 345 11.93 -29.87 -12.01
CA PRO A 345 12.15 -29.89 -13.46
C PRO A 345 11.00 -29.33 -14.31
N ASP A 346 9.75 -29.60 -13.90
CA ASP A 346 8.53 -29.04 -14.49
C ASP A 346 8.48 -27.51 -14.39
N TRP A 347 8.90 -26.97 -13.25
CA TRP A 347 9.06 -25.53 -13.05
C TRP A 347 10.17 -24.94 -13.92
N GLN A 348 11.30 -25.63 -14.12
CA GLN A 348 12.37 -25.12 -15.00
C GLN A 348 11.88 -24.93 -16.44
N THR A 349 11.20 -25.95 -16.99
CA THR A 349 10.62 -25.88 -18.33
C THR A 349 9.60 -24.75 -18.43
N HIS A 350 8.66 -24.69 -17.47
CA HIS A 350 7.66 -23.64 -17.42
C HIS A 350 8.27 -22.23 -17.39
N LEU A 351 9.31 -22.00 -16.56
CA LEU A 351 9.97 -20.71 -16.45
C LEU A 351 10.71 -20.31 -17.73
N ARG A 352 11.35 -21.25 -18.44
CA ARG A 352 11.96 -20.98 -19.75
C ARG A 352 10.91 -20.60 -20.79
N GLU A 353 9.81 -21.36 -20.87
CA GLU A 353 8.70 -21.05 -21.78
C GLU A 353 8.05 -19.70 -21.46
N LEU A 354 7.90 -19.38 -20.18
CA LEU A 354 7.39 -18.09 -19.73
C LEU A 354 8.32 -16.95 -20.14
N ALA A 355 9.63 -17.08 -19.94
CA ALA A 355 10.60 -16.08 -20.36
C ALA A 355 10.57 -15.86 -21.88
N ASP A 356 10.47 -16.93 -22.66
CA ASP A 356 10.33 -16.85 -24.12
C ASP A 356 9.04 -16.12 -24.53
N LYS A 357 7.92 -16.38 -23.84
CA LYS A 357 6.66 -15.66 -24.04
C LYS A 357 6.76 -14.20 -23.62
N GLU A 358 7.36 -13.88 -22.48
CA GLU A 358 7.56 -12.50 -22.02
C GLU A 358 8.42 -11.69 -23.00
N ASN A 359 9.45 -12.32 -23.59
CA ASN A 359 10.28 -11.71 -24.64
C ASN A 359 9.48 -11.38 -25.91
N GLN A 360 8.43 -12.16 -26.21
CA GLN A 360 7.50 -11.88 -27.31
C GLN A 360 6.55 -10.73 -26.98
N ASN A 361 6.44 -10.35 -25.70
CA ASN A 361 5.68 -9.21 -25.21
C ASN A 361 4.18 -9.23 -25.60
N PRO A 362 3.47 -10.36 -25.35
CA PRO A 362 2.09 -10.54 -25.79
C PRO A 362 1.12 -9.57 -25.10
N PRO A 363 -0.04 -9.30 -25.72
CA PRO A 363 -1.13 -8.54 -25.10
C PRO A 363 -1.64 -9.20 -23.82
N LEU A 364 -1.82 -10.52 -23.85
CA LEU A 364 -2.28 -11.32 -22.72
C LEU A 364 -1.26 -12.40 -22.34
N LEU A 365 -0.95 -12.50 -21.05
CA LEU A 365 -0.05 -13.54 -20.53
C LEU A 365 -0.63 -14.21 -19.29
N PHE A 366 -0.73 -15.53 -19.31
CA PHE A 366 -1.03 -16.33 -18.13
C PHE A 366 0.25 -16.89 -17.54
N ASP A 367 0.58 -16.42 -16.34
CA ASP A 367 1.69 -16.87 -15.51
C ASP A 367 1.14 -17.77 -14.41
N GLU A 368 0.73 -18.96 -14.85
CA GLU A 368 0.08 -20.00 -14.06
C GLU A 368 1.09 -20.98 -13.45
N ALA A 369 1.00 -21.21 -12.15
CA ALA A 369 1.83 -22.23 -11.49
C ALA A 369 1.57 -23.63 -12.09
N PRO A 370 2.60 -24.43 -12.42
CA PRO A 370 2.41 -25.82 -12.80
C PRO A 370 1.71 -26.63 -11.69
N SER A 371 1.03 -27.68 -12.12
CA SER A 371 0.08 -28.52 -11.36
C SER A 371 0.47 -28.74 -9.89
N GLU A 372 -0.40 -28.26 -8.98
CA GLU A 372 -0.50 -28.47 -7.52
C GLU A 372 -0.52 -27.19 -6.66
N CYS A 373 -1.32 -26.19 -7.03
CA CYS A 373 -1.86 -25.25 -6.05
C CYS A 373 -3.38 -25.13 -6.27
N GLU A 374 -4.18 -25.51 -5.28
CA GLU A 374 -5.54 -24.98 -5.14
C GLU A 374 -5.49 -23.46 -5.38
N ARG A 375 -6.45 -22.93 -6.16
CA ARG A 375 -6.49 -21.54 -6.68
C ARG A 375 -5.70 -20.57 -5.81
N PRO A 376 -4.42 -20.29 -6.13
CA PRO A 376 -3.55 -19.56 -5.23
C PRO A 376 -3.91 -18.09 -5.26
N PHE A 377 -3.70 -17.40 -4.13
CA PHE A 377 -3.80 -15.95 -4.03
C PHE A 377 -2.98 -15.26 -5.14
N GLY A 378 -3.68 -14.80 -6.17
CA GLY A 378 -3.13 -14.30 -7.42
C GLY A 378 -3.41 -12.82 -7.61
N PHE A 379 -2.94 -12.26 -8.73
CA PHE A 379 -3.32 -10.91 -9.13
C PHE A 379 -3.31 -10.75 -10.65
N VAL A 380 -4.05 -9.77 -11.13
CA VAL A 380 -3.98 -9.29 -12.52
C VAL A 380 -3.07 -8.07 -12.55
N GLN A 381 -2.03 -8.12 -13.37
CA GLN A 381 -1.10 -7.03 -13.60
C GLN A 381 -1.41 -6.36 -14.93
N SER A 382 -1.81 -5.09 -14.87
CA SER A 382 -2.08 -4.27 -16.05
C SER A 382 -1.04 -3.16 -16.18
N LEU A 383 -0.42 -3.05 -17.36
CA LEU A 383 0.53 -1.97 -17.65
C LEU A 383 -0.22 -0.66 -17.91
N LEU A 384 0.10 0.38 -17.13
CA LEU A 384 -0.45 1.72 -17.33
C LEU A 384 0.32 2.48 -18.41
N ARG A 385 -0.32 2.71 -19.56
CA ARG A 385 0.22 3.52 -20.66
C ARG A 385 -0.38 4.92 -20.62
N LEU A 386 0.35 5.86 -20.04
CA LEU A 386 -0.14 7.22 -19.79
C LEU A 386 0.02 8.18 -20.98
N GLY A 387 0.58 7.71 -22.10
CA GLY A 387 0.84 8.52 -23.30
C GLY A 387 2.00 9.52 -23.16
N LYS A 388 2.61 9.60 -21.97
CA LYS A 388 3.80 10.40 -21.68
C LYS A 388 4.71 9.67 -20.69
N GLU A 389 5.97 10.06 -20.63
CA GLU A 389 6.89 9.63 -19.59
C GLU A 389 6.56 10.33 -18.27
N ILE A 390 6.55 9.58 -17.16
CA ILE A 390 6.34 10.10 -15.82
C ILE A 390 7.70 10.25 -15.13
N SER A 391 7.97 11.45 -14.62
CA SER A 391 9.17 11.71 -13.81
C SER A 391 9.04 11.12 -12.39
N SER A 392 10.16 10.92 -11.70
CA SER A 392 10.15 10.51 -10.28
C SER A 392 9.40 11.49 -9.37
N MET A 393 9.39 12.77 -9.71
CA MET A 393 8.68 13.81 -8.97
C MET A 393 7.16 13.70 -9.17
N GLU A 394 6.71 13.50 -10.42
CA GLU A 394 5.30 13.28 -10.73
C GLU A 394 4.78 11.99 -10.08
N LEU A 395 5.61 10.95 -9.98
CA LEU A 395 5.26 9.70 -9.32
C LEU A 395 4.77 9.93 -7.88
N GLY A 396 5.45 10.79 -7.11
CA GLY A 396 5.04 11.13 -5.74
C GLY A 396 3.69 11.86 -5.64
N ARG A 397 3.17 12.35 -6.77
CA ARG A 397 1.87 13.03 -6.90
C ARG A 397 0.79 12.15 -7.54
N MET A 398 1.08 10.87 -7.76
CA MET A 398 0.09 9.94 -8.30
C MET A 398 -0.72 9.28 -7.20
N ALA A 399 -2.03 9.22 -7.42
CA ALA A 399 -2.99 8.60 -6.54
C ALA A 399 -3.91 7.65 -7.33
N MET A 400 -4.43 6.65 -6.66
CA MET A 400 -5.43 5.73 -7.20
C MET A 400 -6.77 5.91 -6.50
N THR A 401 -7.82 5.76 -7.29
CA THR A 401 -9.23 5.75 -6.90
C THR A 401 -9.89 4.45 -7.42
N ASN A 402 -11.17 4.22 -7.12
CA ASN A 402 -11.88 3.01 -7.58
C ASN A 402 -12.00 2.88 -9.11
N GLY A 403 -11.88 3.98 -9.88
CA GLY A 403 -12.06 3.96 -11.34
C GLY A 403 -11.04 4.76 -12.14
N ALA A 404 -10.02 5.32 -11.48
CA ALA A 404 -9.01 6.12 -12.15
C ALA A 404 -7.70 6.21 -11.38
N VAL A 405 -6.63 6.44 -12.13
CA VAL A 405 -5.37 6.97 -11.64
C VAL A 405 -5.35 8.47 -11.85
N VAL A 406 -4.93 9.22 -10.83
CA VAL A 406 -4.89 10.69 -10.84
C VAL A 406 -3.46 11.15 -10.62
N LEU A 407 -2.98 12.08 -11.44
CA LEU A 407 -1.81 12.90 -11.16
C LEU A 407 -2.30 14.22 -10.59
N ALA A 408 -2.07 14.44 -9.29
CA ALA A 408 -2.47 15.66 -8.62
C ALA A 408 -1.77 16.89 -9.25
N PRO A 409 -2.46 18.02 -9.45
CA PRO A 409 -1.88 19.23 -10.04
C PRO A 409 -0.75 19.82 -9.18
N GLU A 410 0.17 20.53 -9.83
CA GLU A 410 1.07 21.47 -9.13
C GLU A 410 0.41 22.85 -9.04
N PRO A 411 0.85 23.74 -8.12
CA PRO A 411 0.41 25.13 -8.12
C PRO A 411 0.61 25.77 -9.51
N GLY A 412 -0.50 26.14 -10.15
CA GLY A 412 -0.50 26.76 -11.49
C GLY A 412 -0.49 25.78 -12.67
N CYS A 413 -0.55 24.47 -12.43
CA CYS A 413 -0.58 23.43 -13.48
C CYS A 413 -1.87 22.61 -13.39
N ASP A 414 -2.31 22.06 -14.52
CA ASP A 414 -3.42 21.10 -14.55
C ASP A 414 -2.99 19.73 -14.05
N GLY A 415 -3.92 19.02 -13.42
CA GLY A 415 -3.77 17.60 -13.09
C GLY A 415 -4.12 16.71 -14.27
N MET A 416 -3.90 15.41 -14.14
CA MET A 416 -4.32 14.43 -15.16
C MET A 416 -5.10 13.29 -14.52
N VAL A 417 -6.05 12.74 -15.27
CA VAL A 417 -6.87 11.59 -14.85
C VAL A 417 -6.87 10.57 -15.97
N TRP A 418 -6.56 9.32 -15.62
CA TRP A 418 -6.64 8.16 -16.52
C TRP A 418 -7.64 7.17 -15.95
N TYR A 419 -8.72 6.95 -16.70
CA TYR A 419 -9.79 6.01 -16.35
C TYR A 419 -9.41 4.59 -16.78
N PHE A 420 -9.87 3.60 -16.02
CA PHE A 420 -9.74 2.18 -16.36
C PHE A 420 -11.08 1.46 -16.22
#